data_AF-A0A7S6S5D6-F1
#
_entry.id   AF-A0A7S6S5D6-F1
#
_cell.length_a   1.000
_cell.length_b   1.000
_cell.length_c   1.000
_cell.angle_alpha   90.00
_cell.angle_beta   90.00
_cell.angle_gamma   90.00
#
_symmetry.space_group_name_H-M   'P 1'
#
loop_
_entity.id
_entity.type
_entity.pdbx_description
1 polymer ?
#
loop_
_entity_poly.entity_id
_entity_poly.type
_entity_poly.pdbx_seq_one_letter_code
_entity_poly.pdbx_strand_id
1 'polypeptide(L)'
;MSTTLADIGLVDWANTVIGLVGLGAAGFALLQTRRSNKAAAEANTISRGANELAGQANRYAEKALQLQEEEGLVRLVVKPRMMILVGDDEDDDRRPRPVVEVVNLSAFPVTVTGIHWKAEGANGKHSFYWKNPTVANPFGQLPARLPPREALTAVGIPTSFKSLDDLASITAAVAYTACGEEFEGMTDQWRETVAKMVAEGKSGGAAKKKLEPLRALRTV
;
A
#
# COMPACT_ATOMS: atom_id res chain seq x y z
N MET A 1 85.82 57.09 26.01
CA MET A 1 84.95 55.91 25.85
C MET A 1 85.85 54.71 25.57
N SER A 2 86.06 53.84 26.55
CA SER A 2 86.83 52.61 26.39
C SER A 2 85.93 51.47 26.82
N THR A 3 85.24 50.84 25.88
CA THR A 3 84.54 49.56 26.10
C THR A 3 85.62 48.52 26.34
N THR A 4 85.62 47.91 27.53
CA THR A 4 86.60 46.88 27.86
C THR A 4 86.18 45.55 27.25
N LEU A 5 87.14 44.66 26.98
CA LEU A 5 86.89 43.29 26.47
C LEU A 5 85.90 42.50 27.36
N ALA A 6 85.79 42.86 28.64
CA ALA A 6 84.82 42.30 29.56
C ALA A 6 83.36 42.73 29.26
N ASP A 7 83.13 43.96 28.79
CA ASP A 7 81.79 44.44 28.40
C ASP A 7 81.28 43.75 27.13
N ILE A 8 82.18 43.41 26.20
CA ILE A 8 81.83 42.73 24.95
C ILE A 8 81.42 41.28 25.23
N GLY A 9 82.16 40.56 26.10
CA GLY A 9 81.79 39.21 26.54
C GLY A 9 80.49 39.18 27.36
N LEU A 10 80.22 40.26 28.12
CA LEU A 10 79.00 40.40 28.93
C LEU A 10 77.76 40.82 28.12
N VAL A 11 77.92 41.36 26.91
CA VAL A 11 76.82 41.55 25.96
C VAL A 11 76.57 40.28 25.13
N ASP A 12 77.63 39.55 24.78
CA ASP A 12 77.54 38.33 23.95
C ASP A 12 76.89 37.16 24.70
N TRP A 13 77.19 36.95 25.99
CA TRP A 13 76.47 35.95 26.79
C TRP A 13 74.99 36.34 27.00
N ALA A 14 74.67 37.63 27.16
CA ALA A 14 73.31 38.09 27.38
C ALA A 14 72.44 37.87 26.14
N ASN A 15 72.98 38.19 24.96
CA ASN A 15 72.35 37.89 23.68
C ASN A 15 72.19 36.38 23.45
N THR A 16 73.18 35.57 23.86
CA THR A 16 73.11 34.11 23.79
C THR A 16 72.00 33.55 24.70
N VAL A 17 71.88 34.05 25.94
CA VAL A 17 70.83 33.64 26.88
C VAL A 17 69.45 34.05 26.38
N ILE A 18 69.29 35.29 25.88
CA ILE A 18 68.03 35.76 25.29
C ILE A 18 67.66 34.90 24.07
N GLY A 19 68.63 34.57 23.22
CA GLY A 19 68.45 33.67 22.08
C GLY A 19 67.97 32.27 22.51
N LEU A 20 68.58 31.68 23.54
CA LEU A 20 68.19 30.38 24.09
C LEU A 20 66.78 30.40 24.70
N VAL A 21 66.42 31.47 25.42
CA VAL A 21 65.06 31.64 25.98
C VAL A 21 64.03 31.80 24.85
N GLY A 22 64.33 32.58 23.82
CA GLY A 22 63.48 32.73 22.63
C GLY A 22 63.27 31.41 21.88
N LEU A 23 64.33 30.60 21.76
CA LEU A 23 64.28 29.29 21.11
C LEU A 23 63.49 28.28 21.96
N GLY A 24 63.61 28.33 23.28
CA GLY A 24 62.79 27.56 24.22
C GLY A 24 61.30 27.91 24.14
N ALA A 25 60.98 29.21 24.09
CA ALA A 25 59.60 29.69 23.94
C ALA A 25 59.00 29.28 22.57
N ALA A 26 59.76 29.40 21.49
CA ALA A 26 59.34 28.95 20.16
C ALA A 26 59.13 27.43 20.11
N GLY A 27 60.01 26.64 20.74
CA GLY A 27 59.86 25.20 20.85
C GLY A 27 58.60 24.79 21.64
N PHE A 28 58.31 25.49 22.73
CA PHE A 28 57.10 25.28 23.51
C PHE A 28 55.83 25.66 22.72
N ALA A 29 55.84 26.78 22.00
CA ALA A 29 54.74 27.18 21.13
C ALA A 29 54.47 26.14 20.03
N LEU A 30 55.52 25.61 19.38
CA LEU A 30 55.39 24.55 18.38
C LEU A 30 54.81 23.26 18.96
N LEU A 31 55.22 22.89 20.19
CA LEU A 31 54.64 21.74 20.90
C LEU A 31 53.17 21.96 21.22
N GLN A 32 52.78 23.16 21.67
CA GLN A 32 51.38 23.50 21.89
C GLN A 32 50.56 23.45 20.60
N THR A 33 51.07 24.02 19.50
CA THR A 33 50.40 23.98 18.19
C THR A 33 50.23 22.56 17.68
N ARG A 34 51.23 21.69 17.85
CA ARG A 34 51.10 20.27 17.48
C ARG A 34 50.03 19.55 18.31
N ARG A 35 49.96 19.81 19.61
CA ARG A 35 48.92 19.25 20.49
C ARG A 35 47.53 19.76 20.11
N SER A 36 47.41 21.06 19.84
CA SER A 36 46.16 21.69 19.41
C SER A 36 45.68 21.13 18.06
N ASN A 37 46.56 21.01 17.07
CA ASN A 37 46.21 20.45 15.76
C ASN A 37 45.78 18.99 15.86
N LYS A 38 46.40 18.20 16.74
CA LYS A 38 45.98 16.82 17.00
C LYS A 38 44.57 16.77 17.61
N ALA A 39 44.29 17.59 18.62
CA ALA A 39 42.97 17.67 19.23
C ALA A 39 41.89 18.16 18.24
N ALA A 40 42.22 19.13 17.38
CA ALA A 40 41.31 19.62 16.34
C ALA A 40 41.01 18.55 15.27
N ALA A 41 42.01 17.73 14.91
CA ALA A 41 41.81 16.62 13.98
C ALA A 41 40.88 15.54 14.58
N GLU A 42 41.06 15.19 15.85
CA GLU A 42 40.20 14.25 16.58
C GLU A 42 38.76 14.80 16.71
N ALA A 43 38.58 16.09 16.99
CA ALA A 43 37.26 16.72 17.02
C ALA A 43 36.56 16.69 15.65
N ASN A 44 37.31 16.89 14.57
CA ASN A 44 36.77 16.83 13.20
C ASN A 44 36.35 15.41 12.80
N THR A 45 37.08 14.37 13.20
CA THR A 45 36.69 12.98 12.90
C THR A 45 35.44 12.57 13.68
N ILE A 46 35.35 12.97 14.96
CA ILE A 46 34.15 12.75 15.79
C ILE A 46 32.94 13.48 15.18
N SER A 47 33.12 14.73 14.75
CA SER A 47 32.05 15.53 14.14
C SER A 47 31.55 14.94 12.81
N ARG A 48 32.46 14.41 11.99
CA ARG A 48 32.08 13.69 10.77
C ARG A 48 31.30 12.41 11.07
N GLY A 49 31.78 11.60 12.02
CA GLY A 49 31.07 10.39 12.45
C GLY A 49 29.67 10.69 13.00
N ALA A 50 29.53 11.77 13.78
CA ALA A 50 28.23 12.22 14.29
C ALA A 50 27.28 12.67 13.16
N ASN A 51 27.77 13.41 12.15
CA ASN A 51 26.96 13.81 11.01
C ASN A 51 26.54 12.63 10.13
N GLU A 52 27.42 11.64 9.95
CA GLU A 52 27.08 10.41 9.22
C GLU A 52 26.01 9.60 9.96
N LEU A 53 26.12 9.47 11.28
CA LEU A 53 25.11 8.83 12.13
C LEU A 53 23.77 9.57 12.10
N ALA A 54 23.79 10.90 12.19
CA ALA A 54 22.59 11.72 12.07
C ALA A 54 21.92 11.56 10.69
N GLY A 55 22.72 11.55 9.62
CA GLY A 55 22.23 11.29 8.26
C GLY A 55 21.69 9.87 8.04
N GLN A 56 22.21 8.88 8.77
CA GLN A 56 21.63 7.53 8.79
C GLN A 56 20.32 7.48 9.59
N ALA A 57 20.29 8.09 10.78
CA ALA A 57 19.10 8.16 11.62
C ALA A 57 17.92 8.83 10.91
N ASN A 58 18.16 9.94 10.20
CA ASN A 58 17.14 10.61 9.40
C ASN A 58 16.57 9.69 8.31
N ARG A 59 17.42 8.93 7.60
CA ARG A 59 16.96 7.97 6.59
C ARG A 59 16.12 6.83 7.19
N TYR A 60 16.48 6.35 8.38
CA TYR A 60 15.67 5.35 9.08
C TYR A 60 14.33 5.93 9.55
N ALA A 61 14.30 7.16 10.03
CA ALA A 61 13.08 7.85 10.42
C ALA A 61 12.15 8.08 9.21
N GLU A 62 12.68 8.55 8.08
CA GLU A 62 11.93 8.71 6.83
C GLU A 62 11.36 7.37 6.34
N LYS A 63 12.16 6.30 6.37
CA LYS A 63 11.70 4.96 5.98
C LYS A 63 10.63 4.42 6.93
N ALA A 64 10.75 4.68 8.23
CA ALA A 64 9.74 4.27 9.21
C ALA A 64 8.41 5.01 9.00
N LEU A 65 8.46 6.31 8.70
CA LEU A 65 7.27 7.09 8.35
C LEU A 65 6.61 6.57 7.07
N GLN A 66 7.39 6.29 6.02
CA GLN A 66 6.86 5.70 4.79
C GLN A 66 6.17 4.35 5.03
N LEU A 67 6.78 3.47 5.83
CA LEU A 67 6.17 2.18 6.18
C LEU A 67 4.87 2.38 6.97
N GLN A 68 4.85 3.34 7.90
CA GLN A 68 3.66 3.66 8.69
C GLN A 68 2.53 4.21 7.80
N GLU A 69 2.85 5.06 6.83
CA GLU A 69 1.89 5.57 5.85
C GLU A 69 1.35 4.43 4.97
N GLU A 70 2.22 3.53 4.49
CA GLU A 70 1.83 2.39 3.67
C GLU A 70 0.93 1.39 4.42
N GLU A 71 1.19 1.17 5.72
CA GLU A 71 0.38 0.33 6.60
C GLU A 71 -0.99 0.97 6.93
N GLY A 72 -1.08 2.30 6.85
CA GLY A 72 -2.32 3.06 7.08
C GLY A 72 -3.30 3.07 5.90
N LEU A 73 -2.90 2.56 4.73
CA LEU A 73 -3.74 2.55 3.54
C LEU A 73 -4.72 1.37 3.54
N VAL A 74 -5.98 1.65 3.19
CA VAL A 74 -6.98 0.63 2.91
C VAL A 74 -6.62 -0.07 1.60
N ARG A 75 -6.53 -1.39 1.64
CA ARG A 75 -6.25 -2.24 0.49
C ARG A 75 -7.29 -3.35 0.44
N LEU A 76 -8.28 -3.20 -0.44
CA LEU A 76 -9.24 -4.26 -0.76
C LEU A 76 -9.01 -4.80 -2.17
N VAL A 77 -9.23 -6.10 -2.35
CA VAL A 77 -9.26 -6.74 -3.66
C VAL A 77 -10.64 -7.31 -3.89
N VAL A 78 -11.27 -6.93 -4.99
CA VAL A 78 -12.60 -7.40 -5.39
C VAL A 78 -12.45 -8.42 -6.52
N LYS A 79 -13.03 -9.60 -6.35
CA LYS A 79 -12.91 -10.74 -7.26
C LYS A 79 -14.29 -11.25 -7.65
N PRO A 80 -14.87 -10.76 -8.76
CA PRO A 80 -16.07 -11.36 -9.30
C PRO A 80 -15.79 -12.74 -9.89
N ARG A 81 -16.69 -13.70 -9.67
CA ARG A 81 -16.62 -15.08 -10.18
C ARG A 81 -18.00 -15.60 -10.53
N MET A 82 -18.05 -16.57 -11.44
CA MET A 82 -19.24 -17.37 -11.70
C MET A 82 -19.05 -18.72 -11.01
N MET A 83 -19.96 -19.07 -10.10
CA MET A 83 -19.91 -20.32 -9.35
C MET A 83 -21.20 -21.10 -9.49
N ILE A 84 -21.11 -22.41 -9.64
CA ILE A 84 -22.25 -23.32 -9.51
C ILE A 84 -22.46 -23.51 -8.01
N LEU A 85 -23.61 -23.09 -7.49
CA LEU A 85 -23.98 -23.31 -6.11
C LEU A 85 -24.80 -24.58 -6.07
N VAL A 86 -24.27 -25.62 -5.44
CA VAL A 86 -24.98 -26.88 -5.21
C VAL A 86 -25.47 -26.84 -3.76
N GLY A 87 -26.79 -26.82 -3.56
CA GLY A 87 -27.41 -26.95 -2.25
C GLY A 87 -27.63 -28.42 -1.87
N ASP A 88 -27.94 -28.68 -0.60
CA ASP A 88 -28.33 -30.01 -0.10
C ASP A 88 -29.75 -30.44 -0.53
N ASP A 89 -30.56 -29.50 -1.03
CA ASP A 89 -31.93 -29.77 -1.49
C ASP A 89 -31.94 -30.39 -2.90
N GLU A 90 -32.82 -31.37 -3.13
CA GLU A 90 -32.95 -32.20 -4.35
C GLU A 90 -33.20 -31.42 -5.67
N ASP A 91 -33.42 -30.11 -5.60
CA ASP A 91 -33.46 -29.23 -6.77
C ASP A 91 -32.03 -28.84 -7.17
N ASP A 92 -31.46 -29.71 -8.02
CA ASP A 92 -30.15 -29.64 -8.64
C ASP A 92 -30.05 -28.45 -9.64
N ASP A 93 -30.29 -27.21 -9.18
CA ASP A 93 -30.16 -25.99 -9.96
C ASP A 93 -28.68 -25.67 -10.19
N ARG A 94 -28.05 -26.40 -11.12
CA ARG A 94 -26.65 -26.25 -11.53
C ARG A 94 -26.37 -24.97 -12.31
N ARG A 95 -27.24 -23.97 -12.24
CA ARG A 95 -27.04 -22.70 -12.94
C ARG A 95 -25.89 -21.94 -12.27
N PRO A 96 -24.88 -21.52 -13.04
CA PRO A 96 -23.81 -20.68 -12.52
C PRO A 96 -24.39 -19.33 -12.08
N ARG A 97 -24.08 -18.95 -10.84
CA ARG A 97 -24.51 -17.72 -10.20
C ARG A 97 -23.33 -16.75 -10.10
N PRO A 98 -23.58 -15.43 -10.26
CA PRO A 98 -22.56 -14.43 -10.05
C PRO A 98 -22.29 -14.26 -8.56
N VAL A 99 -21.01 -14.29 -8.19
CA VAL A 99 -20.50 -14.16 -6.83
C VAL A 99 -19.40 -13.11 -6.82
N VAL A 100 -19.30 -12.36 -5.73
CA VAL A 100 -18.20 -11.39 -5.52
C VAL A 100 -17.48 -11.74 -4.23
N GLU A 101 -16.19 -12.03 -4.34
CA GLU A 101 -15.32 -12.17 -3.19
C GLU A 101 -14.57 -10.85 -2.95
N VAL A 102 -14.63 -10.31 -1.74
CA VAL A 102 -13.87 -9.12 -1.34
C VAL A 102 -12.86 -9.54 -0.28
N VAL A 103 -11.57 -9.31 -0.56
CA VAL A 103 -10.46 -9.71 0.29
C VAL A 103 -9.81 -8.47 0.90
N ASN A 104 -9.65 -8.44 2.22
CA ASN A 104 -8.96 -7.37 2.91
C ASN A 104 -7.45 -7.64 2.94
N LEU A 105 -6.68 -6.84 2.23
CA LEU A 105 -5.21 -6.88 2.26
C LEU A 105 -4.60 -5.79 3.14
N SER A 106 -5.43 -4.95 3.77
CA SER A 106 -4.99 -3.93 4.74
C SER A 106 -4.49 -4.59 6.02
N ALA A 107 -3.64 -3.87 6.77
CA ALA A 107 -3.17 -4.32 8.08
C ALA A 107 -4.26 -4.23 9.17
N PHE A 108 -5.37 -3.55 8.90
CA PHE A 108 -6.46 -3.27 9.83
C PHE A 108 -7.81 -3.73 9.27
N PRO A 109 -8.82 -3.95 10.14
CA PRO A 109 -10.14 -4.38 9.70
C PRO A 109 -10.85 -3.29 8.90
N VAL A 110 -11.49 -3.67 7.80
CA VAL A 110 -12.22 -2.76 6.90
C VAL A 110 -13.69 -3.13 6.91
N THR A 111 -14.58 -2.14 7.03
CA THR A 111 -16.03 -2.40 6.97
C THR A 111 -16.53 -2.20 5.55
N VAL A 112 -17.05 -3.26 4.94
CA VAL A 112 -17.66 -3.23 3.61
C VAL A 112 -19.16 -2.98 3.77
N THR A 113 -19.68 -1.95 3.12
CA THR A 113 -21.06 -1.47 3.26
C THR A 113 -21.95 -1.88 2.09
N GLY A 114 -21.37 -2.09 0.91
CA GLY A 114 -22.13 -2.42 -0.30
C GLY A 114 -21.26 -3.05 -1.37
N ILE A 115 -21.89 -3.84 -2.25
CA ILE A 115 -21.24 -4.46 -3.41
C ILE A 115 -22.17 -4.34 -4.60
N HIS A 116 -21.70 -3.71 -5.67
CA HIS A 116 -22.48 -3.44 -6.89
C HIS A 116 -21.72 -3.88 -8.14
N TRP A 117 -22.42 -4.07 -9.25
CA TRP A 117 -21.82 -4.32 -10.55
C TRP A 117 -21.85 -3.05 -11.38
N LYS A 118 -20.70 -2.66 -11.91
CA LYS A 118 -20.55 -1.58 -12.89
C LYS A 118 -20.76 -2.14 -14.29
N ALA A 119 -21.57 -1.49 -15.10
CA ALA A 119 -21.84 -1.91 -16.47
C ALA A 119 -21.74 -0.77 -17.49
N GLU A 120 -21.48 -1.14 -18.73
CA GLU A 120 -21.31 -0.25 -19.87
C GLU A 120 -22.68 0.13 -20.47
N GLY A 121 -22.94 1.43 -20.63
CA GLY A 121 -24.17 1.96 -21.22
C GLY A 121 -24.04 3.41 -21.66
N ALA A 122 -24.62 3.74 -22.83
CA ALA A 122 -24.42 4.98 -23.58
C ALA A 122 -24.79 6.30 -22.87
N ASN A 123 -25.38 6.26 -21.67
CA ASN A 123 -25.77 7.43 -20.87
C ASN A 123 -25.25 7.39 -19.42
N GLY A 124 -24.04 6.88 -19.22
CA GLY A 124 -23.19 7.27 -18.10
C GLY A 124 -23.42 6.61 -16.73
N LYS A 125 -24.54 5.91 -16.46
CA LYS A 125 -24.69 5.08 -15.25
C LYS A 125 -25.67 3.91 -15.46
N HIS A 126 -25.15 2.76 -15.85
CA HIS A 126 -25.82 1.49 -15.55
C HIS A 126 -24.98 0.75 -14.50
N SER A 127 -25.35 0.92 -13.23
CA SER A 127 -24.85 0.07 -12.14
C SER A 127 -25.96 -0.89 -11.74
N PHE A 128 -25.68 -2.18 -11.69
CA PHE A 128 -26.61 -3.17 -11.17
C PHE A 128 -26.37 -3.33 -9.67
N TYR A 129 -27.35 -2.92 -8.89
CA TYR A 129 -27.33 -3.04 -7.43
C TYR A 129 -27.84 -4.42 -7.01
N TRP A 130 -27.10 -5.10 -6.15
CA TRP A 130 -27.66 -6.26 -5.45
C TRP A 130 -28.62 -5.77 -4.37
N LYS A 131 -29.91 -6.05 -4.56
CA LYS A 131 -30.90 -5.88 -3.50
C LYS A 131 -30.73 -7.05 -2.52
N ASN A 132 -30.02 -6.80 -1.42
CA ASN A 132 -29.72 -7.74 -0.33
C ASN A 132 -28.86 -8.95 -0.77
N PRO A 133 -27.56 -8.78 -1.04
CA PRO A 133 -26.67 -9.92 -1.23
C PRO A 133 -26.52 -10.70 0.08
N THR A 134 -26.69 -12.02 0.03
CA THR A 134 -26.36 -12.90 1.14
C THR A 134 -24.85 -12.99 1.23
N VAL A 135 -24.26 -12.68 2.39
CA VAL A 135 -22.83 -12.86 2.61
C VAL A 135 -22.63 -14.21 3.27
N ALA A 136 -21.71 -15.02 2.76
CA ALA A 136 -21.37 -16.30 3.34
C ALA A 136 -21.00 -16.14 4.83
N ASN A 137 -21.31 -17.16 5.63
CA ASN A 137 -20.92 -17.21 7.03
C ASN A 137 -19.40 -17.01 7.17
N PRO A 138 -18.92 -16.25 8.17
CA PRO A 138 -19.66 -15.83 9.38
C PRO A 138 -20.41 -14.49 9.28
N PHE A 139 -20.38 -13.79 8.13
CA PHE A 139 -20.82 -12.39 8.07
C PHE A 139 -22.34 -12.21 7.90
N GLY A 140 -23.00 -13.12 7.18
CA GLY A 140 -24.46 -13.14 6.97
C GLY A 140 -25.00 -12.04 6.05
N GLN A 141 -24.75 -10.77 6.37
CA GLN A 141 -25.26 -9.60 5.63
C GLN A 141 -24.26 -8.43 5.63
N LEU A 142 -24.47 -7.50 4.71
CA LEU A 142 -23.77 -6.19 4.72
C LEU A 142 -24.57 -5.17 5.55
N PRO A 143 -23.93 -4.20 6.23
CA PRO A 143 -22.49 -3.98 6.29
C PRO A 143 -21.76 -5.04 7.13
N ALA A 144 -20.58 -5.46 6.69
CA ALA A 144 -19.77 -6.48 7.36
C ALA A 144 -18.36 -5.94 7.68
N ARG A 145 -17.90 -6.16 8.91
CA ARG A 145 -16.53 -5.83 9.32
C ARG A 145 -15.61 -6.98 8.93
N LEU A 146 -14.75 -6.76 7.95
CA LEU A 146 -13.81 -7.73 7.41
C LEU A 146 -12.44 -7.62 8.10
N PRO A 147 -12.00 -8.63 8.87
CA PRO A 147 -10.68 -8.64 9.49
C PRO A 147 -9.52 -8.56 8.47
N PRO A 148 -8.31 -8.18 8.90
CA PRO A 148 -7.12 -8.21 8.05
C PRO A 148 -6.91 -9.61 7.45
N ARG A 149 -6.55 -9.67 6.17
CA ARG A 149 -6.25 -10.92 5.43
C ARG A 149 -7.41 -11.91 5.32
N GLU A 150 -8.61 -11.52 5.68
CA GLU A 150 -9.81 -12.32 5.48
C GLU A 150 -10.56 -11.94 4.21
N ALA A 151 -11.47 -12.82 3.79
CA ALA A 151 -12.34 -12.62 2.64
C ALA A 151 -13.81 -12.73 3.05
N LEU A 152 -14.65 -11.88 2.47
CA LEU A 152 -16.09 -12.06 2.48
C LEU A 152 -16.52 -12.49 1.08
N THR A 153 -17.48 -13.42 1.02
CA THR A 153 -18.06 -13.87 -0.24
C THR A 153 -19.52 -13.47 -0.26
N ALA A 154 -19.86 -12.55 -1.15
CA ALA A 154 -21.22 -12.11 -1.36
C ALA A 154 -21.84 -12.86 -2.53
N VAL A 155 -22.97 -13.48 -2.26
CA VAL A 155 -23.80 -14.23 -3.19
C VAL A 155 -25.12 -13.50 -3.31
N GLY A 156 -25.43 -13.02 -4.51
CA GLY A 156 -26.69 -12.34 -4.77
C GLY A 156 -27.54 -13.10 -5.79
N ILE A 157 -28.86 -13.03 -5.62
CA ILE A 157 -29.78 -13.19 -6.75
C ILE A 157 -29.90 -11.80 -7.38
N PRO A 158 -29.24 -11.52 -8.52
CA PRO A 158 -29.41 -10.26 -9.21
C PRO A 158 -30.83 -10.19 -9.76
N THR A 159 -31.73 -9.64 -8.95
CA THR A 159 -33.14 -9.39 -9.30
C THR A 159 -33.28 -8.44 -10.49
N SER A 160 -32.20 -7.73 -10.86
CA SER A 160 -32.14 -6.79 -11.98
C SER A 160 -31.58 -7.38 -13.29
N PHE A 161 -30.98 -8.57 -13.30
CA PHE A 161 -30.52 -9.17 -14.57
C PHE A 161 -31.71 -9.76 -15.33
N LYS A 162 -31.96 -9.22 -16.51
CA LYS A 162 -33.06 -9.63 -17.38
C LYS A 162 -32.55 -10.43 -18.59
N SER A 163 -31.29 -10.24 -18.99
CA SER A 163 -30.71 -10.87 -20.18
C SER A 163 -29.23 -11.25 -20.02
N LEU A 164 -28.72 -12.04 -20.97
CA LEU A 164 -27.28 -12.29 -21.11
C LEU A 164 -26.51 -11.02 -21.50
N ASP A 165 -27.16 -10.07 -22.17
CA ASP A 165 -26.55 -8.79 -22.53
C ASP A 165 -26.28 -7.93 -21.28
N ASP A 166 -27.13 -8.01 -20.25
CA ASP A 166 -26.87 -7.35 -18.96
C ASP A 166 -25.61 -7.92 -18.30
N LEU A 167 -25.42 -9.24 -18.34
CA LEU A 167 -24.22 -9.89 -17.80
C LEU A 167 -22.97 -9.53 -18.61
N ALA A 168 -23.10 -9.48 -19.94
CA ALA A 168 -22.03 -9.09 -20.86
C ALA A 168 -21.63 -7.62 -20.73
N SER A 169 -22.56 -6.75 -20.32
CA SER A 169 -22.29 -5.32 -20.12
C SER A 169 -21.46 -5.02 -18.87
N ILE A 170 -21.27 -5.98 -17.96
CA ILE A 170 -20.54 -5.76 -16.70
C ILE A 170 -19.04 -5.57 -16.96
N THR A 171 -18.53 -4.42 -16.51
CA THR A 171 -17.12 -4.06 -16.64
C THR A 171 -16.33 -4.33 -15.36
N ALA A 172 -16.96 -4.26 -14.19
CA ALA A 172 -16.32 -4.50 -12.90
C ALA A 172 -17.33 -4.83 -11.79
N ALA A 173 -16.88 -5.51 -10.74
CA ALA A 173 -17.53 -5.49 -9.43
C ALA A 173 -16.90 -4.39 -8.57
N VAL A 174 -17.73 -3.68 -7.79
CA VAL A 174 -17.31 -2.56 -6.96
C VAL A 174 -17.72 -2.83 -5.51
N ALA A 175 -16.76 -2.73 -4.58
CA ALA A 175 -17.01 -2.78 -3.15
C ALA A 175 -16.89 -1.38 -2.54
N TYR A 176 -17.83 -1.04 -1.68
CA TYR A 176 -17.88 0.22 -0.95
C TYR A 176 -17.47 -0.01 0.50
N THR A 177 -16.60 0.85 1.01
CA THR A 177 -16.20 0.85 2.42
C THR A 177 -17.03 1.84 3.22
N ALA A 178 -17.02 1.69 4.55
CA ALA A 178 -17.68 2.64 5.46
C ALA A 178 -17.07 4.05 5.43
N CYS A 179 -15.80 4.18 5.02
CA CYS A 179 -15.15 5.48 4.81
C CYS A 179 -15.50 6.11 3.44
N GLY A 180 -16.30 5.45 2.61
CA GLY A 180 -16.73 5.96 1.30
C GLY A 180 -15.74 5.71 0.17
N GLU A 181 -14.72 4.87 0.38
CA GLU A 181 -13.81 4.46 -0.69
C GLU A 181 -14.43 3.35 -1.54
N GLU A 182 -14.09 3.36 -2.83
CA GLU A 182 -14.57 2.41 -3.83
C GLU A 182 -13.40 1.56 -4.34
N PHE A 183 -13.59 0.25 -4.37
CA PHE A 183 -12.61 -0.69 -4.89
C PHE A 183 -13.22 -1.48 -6.03
N GLU A 184 -12.65 -1.35 -7.23
CA GLU A 184 -13.10 -2.06 -8.41
C GLU A 184 -12.24 -3.31 -8.67
N GLY A 185 -12.86 -4.36 -9.19
CA GLY A 185 -12.13 -5.56 -9.57
C GLY A 185 -12.86 -6.39 -10.61
N MET A 186 -12.06 -7.13 -11.38
CA MET A 186 -12.52 -8.02 -12.43
C MET A 186 -11.56 -9.20 -12.54
N THR A 187 -12.08 -10.40 -12.82
CA THR A 187 -11.25 -11.60 -13.02
C THR A 187 -11.34 -12.09 -14.45
N ASP A 188 -10.28 -12.76 -14.93
CA ASP A 188 -10.29 -13.40 -16.25
C ASP A 188 -11.30 -14.53 -16.32
N GLN A 189 -11.42 -15.32 -15.24
CA GLN A 189 -12.44 -16.36 -15.10
C GLN A 189 -13.85 -15.83 -15.38
N TRP A 190 -14.19 -14.66 -14.83
CA TRP A 190 -15.47 -14.02 -15.10
C TRP A 190 -15.63 -13.72 -16.59
N ARG A 191 -14.65 -13.04 -17.21
CA ARG A 191 -14.69 -12.64 -18.62
C ARG A 191 -14.85 -13.85 -19.53
N GLU A 192 -14.08 -14.91 -19.31
CA GLU A 192 -14.13 -16.15 -20.09
C GLU A 192 -15.48 -16.86 -19.96
N THR A 193 -16.00 -16.95 -18.72
CA THR A 193 -17.28 -17.62 -18.47
C THR A 193 -18.44 -16.87 -19.12
N VAL A 194 -18.46 -15.54 -19.01
CA VAL A 194 -19.48 -14.70 -19.65
C VAL A 194 -19.37 -14.79 -21.17
N ALA A 195 -18.16 -14.71 -21.73
CA ALA A 195 -17.95 -14.86 -23.17
C ALA A 195 -18.46 -16.21 -23.70
N LYS A 196 -18.20 -17.31 -22.96
CA LYS A 196 -18.72 -18.64 -23.27
C LYS A 196 -20.26 -18.67 -23.25
N MET A 197 -20.89 -18.11 -22.22
CA MET A 197 -22.35 -18.04 -22.12
C MET A 197 -22.98 -17.23 -23.25
N VAL A 198 -22.35 -16.11 -23.63
CA VAL A 198 -22.81 -15.30 -24.77
C VAL A 198 -22.67 -16.06 -26.07
N ALA A 199 -21.57 -16.80 -26.28
CA ALA A 199 -21.37 -17.64 -27.46
C ALA A 199 -22.39 -18.78 -27.52
N GLU A 200 -22.63 -19.49 -26.41
CA GLU A 200 -23.62 -20.56 -26.28
C GLU A 200 -25.08 -20.06 -26.42
N GLY A 201 -25.39 -18.89 -25.86
CA GLY A 201 -26.70 -18.25 -26.01
C GLY A 201 -26.98 -17.81 -27.46
N LYS A 202 -25.95 -17.35 -28.18
CA LYS A 202 -26.05 -16.99 -29.60
C LYS A 202 -26.11 -18.22 -30.51
N SER A 203 -25.39 -19.29 -30.20
CA SER A 203 -25.45 -20.55 -30.97
C SER A 203 -26.73 -21.36 -30.70
N GLY A 204 -27.30 -21.23 -29.49
CA GLY A 204 -28.64 -21.74 -29.14
C GLY A 204 -29.79 -20.91 -29.72
N GLY A 205 -29.54 -19.71 -30.24
CA GLY A 205 -30.52 -18.87 -30.94
C GLY A 205 -31.00 -19.45 -32.29
N ALA A 206 -30.25 -20.40 -32.87
CA ALA A 206 -30.72 -21.23 -33.98
C ALA A 206 -31.61 -22.40 -33.52
N ALA A 207 -31.71 -22.66 -32.21
CA ALA A 207 -32.37 -23.82 -31.64
C ALA A 207 -33.08 -23.51 -30.31
N LYS A 208 -34.01 -22.54 -30.27
CA LYS A 208 -35.25 -22.59 -29.46
C LYS A 208 -36.16 -21.38 -29.69
N LYS A 209 -37.15 -21.59 -30.59
CA LYS A 209 -38.50 -21.06 -30.39
C LYS A 209 -39.02 -21.57 -29.03
N LYS A 210 -39.69 -20.69 -28.28
CA LYS A 210 -40.28 -20.84 -26.92
C LYS A 210 -39.31 -20.63 -25.75
N LEU A 211 -39.08 -19.36 -25.42
CA LEU A 211 -39.09 -18.94 -24.01
C LEU A 211 -40.53 -18.57 -23.65
N GLU A 212 -41.20 -19.43 -22.88
CA GLU A 212 -42.38 -18.99 -22.11
C GLU A 212 -41.93 -18.12 -20.93
N PRO A 213 -42.74 -17.15 -20.50
CA PRO A 213 -42.36 -16.16 -19.49
C PRO A 213 -42.31 -16.79 -18.10
N LEU A 214 -41.27 -16.45 -17.33
CA LEU A 214 -41.13 -16.72 -15.89
C LEU A 214 -42.30 -16.06 -15.13
N ARG A 215 -43.42 -16.77 -15.02
CA ARG A 215 -44.62 -16.35 -14.29
C ARG A 215 -45.15 -17.49 -13.42
N ALA A 216 -44.37 -17.86 -12.42
CA ALA A 216 -44.79 -18.57 -11.19
C ALA A 216 -43.51 -18.66 -10.34
N LEU A 217 -43.39 -17.95 -9.23
CA LEU A 217 -44.03 -18.29 -7.96
C LEU A 217 -44.48 -17.02 -7.23
N ARG A 218 -45.81 -16.85 -7.20
CA ARG A 218 -46.53 -16.18 -6.12
C ARG A 218 -46.86 -17.28 -5.09
N THR A 219 -47.01 -16.90 -3.82
CA THR A 219 -47.32 -17.72 -2.60
C THR A 219 -46.17 -18.64 -2.14
N VAL A 220 -45.73 -18.61 -0.88
CA VAL A 220 -46.44 -18.40 0.41
C VAL A 220 -45.90 -17.20 1.19
#